data_AF-R6STD8-F1
#
_entry.id   AF-R6STD8-F1
#
_cell.length_a   1.000
_cell.length_b   1.000
_cell.length_c   1.000
_cell.angle_alpha   90.00
_cell.angle_beta   90.00
_cell.angle_gamma   90.00
#
_symmetry.space_group_name_H-M   'P 1'
#
loop_
_entity.id
_entity.type
_entity.pdbx_description
1 polymer ?
#
loop_
_entity_poly.entity_id
_entity_poly.type
_entity_poly.pdbx_seq_one_letter_code
_entity_poly.pdbx_strand_id
1 'polypeptide(L)'
;MKKMIISALLLCLVALPLMGCTGKKEPADTTEASVTAAETLAETPAENFKYVLSPDGESIGITEYTGTAETVVIPSMIDNKPVKFITTSTNDDGSTHGAFEGSRVKKVVLPDGFISLGYRAFKDCTELTDINFPLTLNRPISGSCFLNCTKLEKIDLSQTAIPSLGNEVFRGCTSLREIKFPPELTEIGDRCFYNCSALEELQLPEKLQKIGEEAPAGCSALKTVTIPPQMNLNSFHLGTFYDNPALEKIIFTEGREELVGYAMFHTVSPVEIIIPKSVKKFSTQTFAVCGKETFVFNGDCPEIVDAEFTSKVTIRYNPSTKGWDNCVWKGQYTLEPIQ
;
A
#
# COMPACT_ATOMS: atom_id res chain seq x y z
N MET A 1 -4.92 -20.75 50.15
CA MET A 1 -5.34 -19.35 49.93
C MET A 1 -5.44 -19.15 48.43
N LYS A 2 -6.68 -18.90 47.96
CA LYS A 2 -7.10 -19.00 46.55
C LYS A 2 -6.48 -17.86 45.71
N LYS A 3 -5.88 -18.25 44.57
CA LYS A 3 -5.62 -17.38 43.41
C LYS A 3 -6.94 -17.19 42.64
N MET A 4 -7.18 -15.95 42.20
CA MET A 4 -8.32 -15.57 41.38
C MET A 4 -7.77 -15.24 39.98
N ILE A 5 -8.05 -16.11 39.01
CA ILE A 5 -7.86 -15.86 37.58
C ILE A 5 -9.26 -15.74 37.01
N ILE A 6 -9.51 -14.63 36.31
CA ILE A 6 -10.80 -14.30 35.70
C ILE A 6 -11.04 -15.20 34.50
N SER A 7 -12.20 -15.86 34.54
CA SER A 7 -12.69 -16.89 33.61
C SER A 7 -13.22 -16.26 32.32
N ALA A 8 -12.84 -16.86 31.19
CA ALA A 8 -13.56 -16.78 29.93
C ALA A 8 -14.98 -17.35 30.11
N LEU A 9 -15.98 -16.67 29.56
CA LEU A 9 -17.35 -17.17 29.45
C LEU A 9 -17.49 -17.90 28.11
N LEU A 10 -17.56 -19.23 28.16
CA LEU A 10 -18.13 -20.06 27.12
C LEU A 10 -19.32 -20.78 27.75
N LEU A 11 -20.54 -20.32 27.47
CA LEU A 11 -21.77 -20.96 27.95
C LEU A 11 -22.26 -21.92 26.87
N CYS A 12 -22.44 -23.19 27.25
CA CYS A 12 -23.03 -24.22 26.42
C CYS A 12 -24.18 -24.90 27.19
N LEU A 13 -25.22 -25.26 26.43
CA LEU A 13 -26.33 -26.18 26.72
C LEU A 13 -27.43 -25.73 27.70
N VAL A 14 -28.68 -25.64 27.23
CA VAL A 14 -29.65 -26.76 27.26
C VAL A 14 -30.67 -26.59 26.13
N ALA A 15 -30.84 -27.61 25.29
CA ALA A 15 -31.98 -27.76 24.38
C ALA A 15 -32.96 -28.80 24.96
N LEU A 16 -34.27 -28.55 24.87
CA LEU A 16 -35.35 -29.52 25.07
C LEU A 16 -36.02 -29.81 23.70
N PRO A 17 -36.52 -31.04 23.43
CA PRO A 17 -36.90 -31.48 22.09
C PRO A 17 -38.42 -31.46 21.81
N LEU A 18 -38.76 -31.83 20.56
CA LEU A 18 -40.06 -32.11 19.90
C LEU A 18 -40.51 -30.95 18.98
N MET A 19 -40.86 -31.10 17.69
CA MET A 19 -41.30 -32.22 16.84
C MET A 19 -41.16 -31.74 15.38
N GLY A 20 -40.99 -32.64 14.40
CA GLY A 20 -41.32 -32.33 13.00
C GLY A 20 -40.37 -32.89 11.95
N CYS A 21 -40.69 -34.07 11.46
CA CYS A 21 -39.98 -34.87 10.48
C CYS A 21 -39.78 -34.21 9.10
N THR A 22 -38.63 -34.45 8.46
CA THR A 22 -38.42 -35.21 7.19
C THR A 22 -37.30 -34.61 6.33
N GLY A 23 -36.31 -35.43 5.94
CA GLY A 23 -35.42 -35.12 4.82
C GLY A 23 -33.96 -35.55 4.97
N LYS A 24 -33.65 -36.76 4.48
CA LYS A 24 -32.38 -37.29 3.93
C LYS A 24 -31.04 -36.97 4.64
N LYS A 25 -30.40 -38.05 5.11
CA LYS A 25 -29.01 -38.15 5.59
C LYS A 25 -28.00 -37.88 4.46
N GLU A 26 -27.06 -37.00 4.73
CA GLU A 26 -25.75 -36.89 4.08
C GLU A 26 -24.70 -36.89 5.22
N PRO A 27 -23.55 -37.58 5.09
CA PRO A 27 -22.65 -37.82 6.21
C PRO A 27 -21.89 -36.53 6.57
N ALA A 28 -21.91 -36.17 7.85
CA ALA A 28 -21.15 -35.06 8.39
C ALA A 28 -19.64 -35.38 8.31
N ASP A 29 -18.96 -34.64 7.43
CA ASP A 29 -17.52 -34.53 7.36
C ASP A 29 -17.01 -33.91 8.66
N THR A 30 -16.24 -34.69 9.42
CA THR A 30 -15.62 -34.28 10.69
C THR A 30 -14.14 -34.08 10.43
N THR A 31 -13.79 -33.00 9.74
CA THR A 31 -12.43 -32.48 9.78
C THR A 31 -12.30 -31.55 10.96
N GLU A 32 -11.84 -32.10 12.09
CA GLU A 32 -11.18 -31.32 13.13
C GLU A 32 -10.04 -30.52 12.47
N ALA A 33 -10.22 -29.20 12.41
CA ALA A 33 -9.14 -28.30 12.04
C ALA A 33 -8.04 -28.41 13.11
N SER A 34 -6.98 -29.14 12.78
CA SER A 34 -5.76 -29.22 13.58
C SER A 34 -5.15 -27.82 13.67
N VAL A 35 -5.31 -27.17 14.82
CA VAL A 35 -4.54 -25.97 15.17
C VAL A 35 -3.10 -26.44 15.35
N THR A 36 -2.29 -26.30 14.30
CA THR A 36 -0.83 -26.49 14.38
C THR A 36 -0.29 -25.43 15.32
N ALA A 37 0.30 -25.84 16.44
CA ALA A 37 1.05 -24.94 17.31
C ALA A 37 2.13 -24.24 16.47
N ALA A 38 2.07 -22.91 16.36
CA ALA A 38 3.14 -22.14 15.76
C ALA A 38 4.41 -22.39 16.58
N GLU A 39 5.46 -22.93 15.95
CA GLU A 39 6.76 -23.06 16.60
C GLU A 39 7.27 -21.66 16.96
N THR A 40 7.42 -21.39 18.26
CA THR A 40 8.00 -20.13 18.75
C THR A 40 9.48 -20.12 18.36
N LEU A 41 9.86 -19.24 17.43
CA LEU A 41 11.26 -19.03 17.06
C LEU A 41 12.02 -18.39 18.23
N ALA A 42 13.24 -18.85 18.50
CA ALA A 42 14.08 -18.27 19.54
C ALA A 42 14.51 -16.83 19.18
N GLU A 43 14.49 -15.94 20.18
CA GLU A 43 14.97 -14.57 20.02
C GLU A 43 16.47 -14.55 19.68
N THR A 44 16.86 -13.62 18.80
CA THR A 44 18.27 -13.40 18.46
C THR A 44 19.00 -12.77 19.65
N PRO A 45 20.21 -13.24 20.04
CA PRO A 45 20.90 -12.71 21.20
C PRO A 45 21.07 -11.19 21.17
N ALA A 46 20.78 -10.52 22.30
CA ALA A 46 20.81 -9.06 22.43
C ALA A 46 22.18 -8.44 22.08
N GLU A 47 23.28 -9.18 22.28
CA GLU A 47 24.65 -8.77 21.90
C GLU A 47 24.85 -8.52 20.39
N ASN A 48 23.94 -9.02 19.55
CA ASN A 48 23.95 -8.74 18.11
C ASN A 48 23.30 -7.40 17.75
N PHE A 49 22.91 -6.60 18.74
CA PHE A 49 22.24 -5.32 18.51
C PHE A 49 22.94 -4.20 19.27
N LYS A 50 23.15 -3.07 18.59
CA LYS A 50 23.33 -1.78 19.25
C LYS A 50 21.98 -1.09 19.36
N TYR A 51 21.79 -0.35 20.44
CA TYR A 51 20.50 0.23 20.77
C TYR A 51 20.63 1.49 21.62
N VAL A 52 19.53 2.25 21.67
CA VAL A 52 19.36 3.46 22.46
C VAL A 52 18.08 3.41 23.27
N LEU A 53 18.01 4.18 24.35
CA LEU A 53 16.77 4.42 25.08
C LEU A 53 15.90 5.44 24.32
N SER A 54 14.59 5.26 24.37
CA SER A 54 13.65 6.31 23.99
C SER A 54 13.84 7.56 24.88
N PRO A 55 13.39 8.75 24.43
CA PRO A 55 13.56 9.99 25.19
C PRO A 55 12.96 9.97 26.61
N ASP A 56 11.91 9.18 26.82
CA ASP A 56 11.28 8.94 28.13
C ASP A 56 12.00 7.87 28.97
N GLY A 57 12.98 7.16 28.41
CA GLY A 57 13.71 6.08 29.05
C GLY A 57 12.94 4.77 29.18
N GLU A 58 11.73 4.65 28.62
CA GLU A 58 10.82 3.52 28.87
C GLU A 58 10.93 2.38 27.84
N SER A 59 11.62 2.59 26.72
CA SER A 59 11.74 1.59 25.66
C SER A 59 13.07 1.64 24.94
N ILE A 60 13.33 0.60 24.15
CA ILE A 60 14.57 0.40 23.41
C ILE A 60 14.31 0.60 21.91
N GLY A 61 15.21 1.35 21.28
CA GLY A 61 15.32 1.52 19.84
C GLY A 61 16.56 0.83 19.31
N ILE A 62 16.42 -0.10 18.36
CA ILE A 62 17.56 -0.73 17.70
C ILE A 62 18.19 0.26 16.71
N THR A 63 19.50 0.47 16.80
CA THR A 63 20.28 1.36 15.92
C THR A 63 21.20 0.62 14.98
N GLU A 64 21.57 -0.63 15.28
CA GLU A 64 22.44 -1.45 14.44
C GLU A 64 22.23 -2.94 14.75
N TYR A 65 22.21 -3.77 13.72
CA TYR A 65 22.33 -5.22 13.79
C TYR A 65 23.74 -5.62 13.34
N THR A 66 24.49 -6.26 14.22
CA THR A 66 25.89 -6.67 14.01
C THR A 66 26.04 -8.17 13.76
N GLY A 67 24.94 -8.92 13.83
CA GLY A 67 24.94 -10.37 13.62
C GLY A 67 24.98 -10.79 12.15
N THR A 68 25.05 -12.10 11.93
CA THR A 68 25.11 -12.72 10.59
C THR A 68 23.99 -13.71 10.32
N ALA A 69 22.97 -13.77 11.18
CA ALA A 69 21.88 -14.71 11.04
C ALA A 69 20.98 -14.33 9.86
N GLU A 70 20.52 -15.33 9.10
CA GLU A 70 19.58 -15.11 8.01
C GLU A 70 18.14 -14.92 8.52
N THR A 71 17.80 -15.48 9.69
CA THR A 71 16.54 -15.24 10.39
C THR A 71 16.84 -14.48 11.67
N VAL A 72 16.30 -13.27 11.77
CA VAL A 72 16.42 -12.42 12.96
C VAL A 72 15.07 -12.32 13.64
N VAL A 73 15.03 -12.73 14.90
CA VAL A 73 13.89 -12.50 15.79
C VAL A 73 14.33 -11.43 16.76
N ILE A 74 13.87 -10.19 16.55
CA ILE A 74 14.27 -9.07 17.41
C ILE A 74 13.73 -9.34 18.82
N PRO A 75 14.58 -9.31 19.87
CA PRO A 75 14.14 -9.55 21.23
C PRO A 75 12.99 -8.65 21.63
N SER A 76 12.01 -9.19 22.36
CA SER A 76 10.95 -8.39 22.96
C SER A 76 11.48 -7.45 24.04
N MET A 77 12.59 -7.82 24.69
CA MET A 77 13.21 -7.07 25.78
C MET A 77 14.74 -7.01 25.62
N ILE A 78 15.33 -5.85 25.90
CA ILE A 78 16.77 -5.67 26.11
C ILE A 78 16.94 -4.86 27.40
N ASP A 79 17.83 -5.28 28.30
CA ASP A 79 18.05 -4.65 29.62
C ASP A 79 16.76 -4.36 30.42
N ASN A 80 15.84 -5.34 30.43
CA ASN A 80 14.53 -5.23 31.07
C ASN A 80 13.65 -4.10 30.55
N LYS A 81 13.87 -3.64 29.30
CA LYS A 81 13.04 -2.64 28.62
C LYS A 81 12.52 -3.18 27.28
N PRO A 82 11.27 -2.85 26.92
CA PRO A 82 10.66 -3.34 25.69
C PRO A 82 11.32 -2.74 24.46
N VAL A 83 11.64 -3.58 23.47
CA VAL A 83 12.09 -3.13 22.16
C VAL A 83 10.88 -2.71 21.34
N LYS A 84 10.81 -1.42 21.01
CA LYS A 84 9.60 -0.84 20.39
C LYS A 84 9.81 -0.26 19.01
N PHE A 85 11.05 0.03 18.62
CA PHE A 85 11.31 0.68 17.35
C PHE A 85 12.69 0.34 16.79
N ILE A 86 12.83 0.52 15.48
CA ILE A 86 14.13 0.64 14.81
C ILE A 86 14.34 2.11 14.50
N THR A 87 15.55 2.62 14.73
CA THR A 87 15.93 4.00 14.43
C THR A 87 17.26 4.04 13.67
N THR A 88 17.57 5.21 13.14
CA THR A 88 18.81 5.50 12.44
C THR A 88 19.91 5.82 13.44
N SER A 89 21.14 5.39 13.13
CA SER A 89 22.35 5.78 13.83
C SER A 89 23.07 6.89 13.06
N THR A 90 23.79 7.76 13.77
CA THR A 90 24.62 8.81 13.19
C THR A 90 26.06 8.61 13.63
N ASN A 91 26.98 8.54 12.66
CA ASN A 91 28.41 8.45 12.90
C ASN A 91 28.99 9.82 13.30
N ASP A 92 30.22 9.84 13.82
CA ASP A 92 30.91 11.08 14.23
C ASP A 92 31.11 12.08 13.08
N ASP A 93 31.14 11.60 11.82
CA ASP A 93 31.25 12.42 10.62
C ASP A 93 29.90 13.00 10.13
N GLY A 94 28.81 12.71 10.85
CA GLY A 94 27.45 13.14 10.51
C GLY A 94 26.74 12.26 9.47
N SER A 95 27.40 11.23 8.94
CA SER A 95 26.74 10.24 8.08
C SER A 95 25.78 9.38 8.90
N THR A 96 24.72 8.90 8.24
CA THR A 96 23.70 8.07 8.88
C THR A 96 23.57 6.71 8.21
N HIS A 97 23.28 5.69 9.01
CA HIS A 97 23.01 4.34 8.52
C HIS A 97 21.75 3.75 9.17
N GLY A 98 21.03 2.91 8.42
CA GLY A 98 19.93 2.12 8.93
C GLY A 98 20.40 0.96 9.81
N ALA A 99 19.54 0.47 10.70
CA ALA A 99 19.92 -0.56 11.67
C ALA A 99 20.29 -1.90 11.01
N PHE A 100 19.61 -2.29 9.94
CA PHE A 100 19.89 -3.51 9.18
C PHE A 100 20.47 -3.20 7.79
N GLU A 101 20.92 -1.96 7.53
CA GLU A 101 21.35 -1.53 6.19
C GLU A 101 22.43 -2.47 5.62
N GLY A 102 22.19 -3.03 4.44
CA GLY A 102 23.08 -3.97 3.75
C GLY A 102 23.20 -5.36 4.38
N SER A 103 22.41 -5.68 5.40
CA SER A 103 22.46 -7.00 6.04
C SER A 103 21.91 -8.12 5.13
N ARG A 104 22.35 -9.36 5.38
CA ARG A 104 21.94 -10.55 4.61
C ARG A 104 20.71 -11.26 5.20
N VAL A 105 19.91 -10.54 5.98
CA VAL A 105 18.70 -11.11 6.60
C VAL A 105 17.70 -11.50 5.52
N LYS A 106 17.15 -12.71 5.64
CA LYS A 106 16.06 -13.24 4.81
C LYS A 106 14.72 -13.08 5.50
N LYS A 107 14.71 -13.21 6.83
CA LYS A 107 13.52 -13.11 7.67
C LYS A 107 13.76 -12.20 8.87
N VAL A 108 12.82 -11.30 9.12
CA VAL A 108 12.80 -10.47 10.33
C VAL A 108 11.47 -10.62 11.04
N VAL A 109 11.51 -10.98 12.32
CA VAL A 109 10.35 -11.04 13.21
C VAL A 109 10.43 -9.86 14.17
N LEU A 110 9.45 -8.95 14.07
CA LEU A 110 9.29 -7.80 14.97
C LEU A 110 8.58 -8.27 16.25
N PRO A 111 8.95 -7.76 17.43
CA PRO A 111 8.33 -8.19 18.69
C PRO A 111 6.93 -7.61 18.87
N ASP A 112 6.16 -8.20 19.78
CA ASP A 112 4.88 -7.65 20.21
C ASP A 112 5.05 -6.24 20.81
N GLY A 113 4.12 -5.34 20.51
CA GLY A 113 4.21 -3.96 21.00
C GLY A 113 5.19 -3.08 20.22
N PHE A 114 5.78 -3.57 19.14
CA PHE A 114 6.61 -2.78 18.22
C PHE A 114 5.76 -1.74 17.47
N ILE A 115 6.24 -0.50 17.40
CA ILE A 115 5.44 0.67 16.97
C ILE A 115 6.03 1.44 15.77
N SER A 116 7.33 1.34 15.46
CA SER A 116 7.96 2.24 14.47
C SER A 116 9.17 1.68 13.73
N LEU A 117 9.28 2.03 12.43
CA LEU A 117 10.41 1.72 11.56
C LEU A 117 11.11 3.01 11.08
N GLY A 118 12.40 3.10 11.38
CA GLY A 118 13.24 4.28 11.14
C GLY A 118 13.80 4.39 9.72
N TYR A 119 14.44 5.55 9.45
CA TYR A 119 15.00 5.86 8.14
C TYR A 119 16.07 4.84 7.75
N ARG A 120 15.97 4.32 6.51
CA ARG A 120 16.85 3.28 5.94
C ARG A 120 16.91 1.94 6.71
N ALA A 121 15.97 1.66 7.62
CA ALA A 121 16.06 0.52 8.55
C ALA A 121 16.51 -0.79 7.91
N PHE A 122 16.01 -1.14 6.71
CA PHE A 122 16.35 -2.34 5.94
C PHE A 122 16.88 -2.02 4.53
N LYS A 123 17.41 -0.81 4.30
CA LYS A 123 17.97 -0.43 3.00
C LYS A 123 19.02 -1.47 2.55
N ASP A 124 19.00 -1.85 1.28
CA ASP A 124 19.89 -2.83 0.65
C ASP A 124 19.89 -4.22 1.33
N CYS A 125 18.86 -4.59 2.11
CA CYS A 125 18.62 -5.96 2.56
C CYS A 125 18.13 -6.83 1.38
N THR A 126 19.00 -7.05 0.40
CA THR A 126 18.67 -7.70 -0.89
C THR A 126 18.20 -9.15 -0.75
N GLU A 127 18.46 -9.79 0.39
CA GLU A 127 18.02 -11.15 0.70
C GLU A 127 16.68 -11.21 1.45
N LEU A 128 16.13 -10.08 1.89
CA LEU A 128 14.92 -10.02 2.71
C LEU A 128 13.69 -10.44 1.90
N THR A 129 13.07 -11.53 2.33
CA THR A 129 11.86 -12.10 1.72
C THR A 129 10.66 -12.12 2.66
N ASP A 130 10.89 -12.16 3.98
CA ASP A 130 9.85 -12.36 4.99
C ASP A 130 9.97 -11.34 6.13
N ILE A 131 8.97 -10.47 6.26
CA ILE A 131 8.81 -9.58 7.41
C ILE A 131 7.32 -9.44 7.71
N ASN A 132 6.96 -9.68 8.97
CA ASN A 132 5.59 -9.52 9.44
C ASN A 132 5.44 -8.24 10.25
N PHE A 133 4.39 -7.47 9.96
CA PHE A 133 4.11 -6.20 10.61
C PHE A 133 3.04 -6.37 11.70
N PRO A 134 3.36 -6.07 12.97
CA PRO A 134 2.41 -6.24 14.07
C PRO A 134 1.32 -5.17 14.06
N LEU A 135 0.15 -5.48 14.63
CA LEU A 135 -1.00 -4.55 14.77
C LEU A 135 -0.63 -3.24 15.45
N THR A 136 0.36 -3.27 16.33
CA THR A 136 0.84 -2.13 17.11
C THR A 136 1.68 -1.15 16.29
N LEU A 137 2.08 -1.51 15.07
CA LEU A 137 2.80 -0.63 14.16
C LEU A 137 1.88 0.50 13.68
N ASN A 138 2.12 1.71 14.20
CA ASN A 138 1.21 2.86 14.05
C ASN A 138 1.91 4.20 13.81
N ARG A 139 3.23 4.18 13.61
CA ARG A 139 4.01 5.36 13.23
C ARG A 139 4.32 5.33 11.73
N PRO A 140 4.57 6.49 11.09
CA PRO A 140 5.03 6.54 9.70
C PRO A 140 6.20 5.58 9.46
N ILE A 141 6.17 4.87 8.32
CA ILE A 141 7.37 4.18 7.85
C ILE A 141 8.27 5.24 7.24
N SER A 142 9.44 5.43 7.84
CA SER A 142 10.39 6.47 7.44
C SER A 142 10.98 6.22 6.05
N GLY A 143 11.52 7.27 5.42
CA GLY A 143 12.04 7.18 4.06
C GLY A 143 13.12 6.10 3.86
N SER A 144 13.16 5.55 2.64
CA SER A 144 14.11 4.53 2.20
C SER A 144 14.16 3.26 3.06
N CYS A 145 13.15 3.00 3.90
CA CYS A 145 13.16 1.92 4.89
C CYS A 145 13.42 0.54 4.27
N PHE A 146 12.88 0.24 3.09
CA PHE A 146 13.09 -1.01 2.34
C PHE A 146 13.70 -0.75 0.94
N LEU A 147 14.42 0.37 0.77
CA LEU A 147 15.08 0.70 -0.50
C LEU A 147 15.97 -0.46 -0.94
N ASN A 148 15.79 -0.93 -2.19
CA ASN A 148 16.51 -2.05 -2.81
C ASN A 148 16.41 -3.40 -2.07
N CYS A 149 15.32 -3.68 -1.34
CA CYS A 149 15.00 -5.04 -0.89
C CYS A 149 14.52 -5.89 -2.08
N THR A 150 15.43 -6.26 -2.97
CA THR A 150 15.13 -6.80 -4.31
C THR A 150 14.39 -8.14 -4.31
N LYS A 151 14.46 -8.93 -3.24
CA LYS A 151 13.72 -10.21 -3.08
C LYS A 151 12.41 -10.07 -2.29
N LEU A 152 12.05 -8.87 -1.85
CA LEU A 152 10.81 -8.66 -1.10
C LEU A 152 9.62 -8.75 -2.06
N GLU A 153 8.85 -9.82 -1.94
CA GLU A 153 7.80 -10.16 -2.92
C GLU A 153 6.43 -9.59 -2.58
N LYS A 154 6.11 -9.53 -1.29
CA LYS A 154 4.80 -9.14 -0.78
C LYS A 154 4.94 -8.30 0.47
N ILE A 155 4.07 -7.30 0.61
CA ILE A 155 3.96 -6.47 1.80
C ILE A 155 2.51 -6.40 2.24
N ASP A 156 2.22 -6.88 3.45
CA ASP A 156 0.88 -6.77 4.04
C ASP A 156 0.90 -5.83 5.25
N LEU A 157 0.45 -4.59 5.03
CA LEU A 157 0.28 -3.57 6.06
C LEU A 157 -1.19 -3.40 6.46
N SER A 158 -2.09 -4.26 5.96
CA SER A 158 -3.55 -4.07 6.09
C SER A 158 -4.06 -4.08 7.53
N GLN A 159 -3.31 -4.72 8.44
CA GLN A 159 -3.64 -4.81 9.85
C GLN A 159 -2.98 -3.74 10.72
N THR A 160 -2.16 -2.88 10.12
CA THR A 160 -1.44 -1.81 10.83
C THR A 160 -2.27 -0.51 10.85
N ALA A 161 -1.85 0.46 11.66
CA ALA A 161 -2.45 1.79 11.73
C ALA A 161 -1.47 2.89 11.27
N ILE A 162 -0.59 2.56 10.31
CA ILE A 162 0.43 3.48 9.80
C ILE A 162 -0.25 4.61 9.02
N PRO A 163 0.02 5.90 9.36
CA PRO A 163 -0.65 7.02 8.70
C PRO A 163 0.02 7.43 7.38
N SER A 164 1.30 7.12 7.19
CA SER A 164 2.05 7.50 5.97
C SER A 164 3.26 6.59 5.67
N LEU A 165 3.60 6.55 4.37
CA LEU A 165 4.85 6.00 3.86
C LEU A 165 5.76 7.16 3.42
N GLY A 166 7.00 7.20 3.89
CA GLY A 166 7.98 8.21 3.50
C GLY A 166 8.48 8.08 2.05
N ASN A 167 9.43 8.92 1.70
CA ASN A 167 10.05 8.91 0.36
C ASN A 167 10.85 7.63 0.14
N GLU A 168 10.79 7.06 -1.07
CA GLU A 168 11.60 5.92 -1.52
C GLU A 168 11.48 4.64 -0.66
N VAL A 169 10.42 4.47 0.14
CA VAL A 169 10.30 3.36 1.09
C VAL A 169 10.52 2.00 0.44
N PHE A 170 9.93 1.73 -0.73
CA PHE A 170 10.05 0.47 -1.48
C PHE A 170 10.76 0.66 -2.83
N ARG A 171 11.48 1.77 -3.03
CA ARG A 171 12.18 2.02 -4.29
C ARG A 171 13.12 0.85 -4.60
N GLY A 172 13.10 0.36 -5.84
CA GLY A 172 13.97 -0.75 -6.28
C GLY A 172 13.64 -2.11 -5.65
N CYS A 173 12.49 -2.29 -5.00
CA CYS A 173 11.99 -3.62 -4.62
C CYS A 173 11.49 -4.37 -5.87
N THR A 174 12.42 -4.83 -6.70
CA THR A 174 12.14 -5.33 -8.06
C THR A 174 11.26 -6.59 -8.12
N SER A 175 11.18 -7.36 -7.03
CA SER A 175 10.30 -8.54 -6.92
C SER A 175 8.95 -8.25 -6.25
N LEU A 176 8.71 -7.02 -5.77
CA LEU A 176 7.48 -6.65 -5.07
C LEU A 176 6.31 -6.67 -6.06
N ARG A 177 5.44 -7.68 -5.93
CA ARG A 177 4.27 -7.88 -6.80
C ARG A 177 2.95 -7.51 -6.14
N GLU A 178 2.90 -7.50 -4.81
CA GLU A 178 1.67 -7.29 -4.04
C GLU A 178 1.95 -6.41 -2.83
N ILE A 179 1.16 -5.35 -2.67
CA ILE A 179 1.12 -4.54 -1.46
C ILE A 179 -0.33 -4.37 -0.98
N LYS A 180 -0.57 -4.62 0.31
CA LYS A 180 -1.84 -4.29 0.97
C LYS A 180 -1.61 -3.14 1.92
N PHE A 181 -2.36 -2.06 1.73
CA PHE A 181 -2.21 -0.84 2.51
C PHE A 181 -3.00 -0.86 3.83
N PRO A 182 -2.56 -0.11 4.86
CA PRO A 182 -3.37 0.12 6.04
C PRO A 182 -4.59 0.99 5.71
N PRO A 183 -5.74 0.78 6.39
CA PRO A 183 -6.96 1.54 6.15
C PRO A 183 -6.83 3.03 6.52
N GLU A 184 -5.90 3.37 7.43
CA GLU A 184 -5.66 4.74 7.91
C GLU A 184 -4.58 5.50 7.12
N LEU A 185 -4.05 4.92 6.03
CA LEU A 185 -3.00 5.56 5.24
C LEU A 185 -3.54 6.81 4.53
N THR A 186 -2.88 7.95 4.76
CA THR A 186 -3.26 9.25 4.18
C THR A 186 -2.20 9.82 3.24
N GLU A 187 -0.94 9.38 3.33
CA GLU A 187 0.15 9.90 2.50
C GLU A 187 1.14 8.82 2.04
N ILE A 188 1.52 8.90 0.77
CA ILE A 188 2.62 8.15 0.16
C ILE A 188 3.65 9.17 -0.35
N GLY A 189 4.91 9.02 0.06
CA GLY A 189 6.01 9.91 -0.31
C GLY A 189 6.54 9.74 -1.73
N ASP A 190 7.46 10.61 -2.12
CA ASP A 190 8.06 10.63 -3.45
C ASP A 190 8.81 9.34 -3.75
N ARG A 191 8.69 8.84 -4.98
CA ARG A 191 9.39 7.62 -5.47
C ARG A 191 9.18 6.39 -4.60
N CYS A 192 8.11 6.33 -3.80
CA CYS A 192 7.88 5.26 -2.81
C CYS A 192 7.93 3.85 -3.41
N PHE A 193 7.43 3.66 -4.64
CA PHE A 193 7.43 2.40 -5.40
C PHE A 193 8.27 2.49 -6.68
N TYR A 194 9.18 3.46 -6.77
CA TYR A 194 9.94 3.70 -7.99
C TYR A 194 10.75 2.45 -8.37
N ASN A 195 10.66 1.99 -9.61
CA ASN A 195 11.28 0.76 -10.11
C ASN A 195 10.87 -0.53 -9.35
N CYS A 196 9.65 -0.61 -8.82
CA CYS A 196 9.04 -1.88 -8.41
C CYS A 196 8.60 -2.68 -9.65
N SER A 197 9.57 -3.23 -10.40
CA SER A 197 9.36 -3.79 -11.74
C SER A 197 8.38 -4.97 -11.83
N ALA A 198 8.10 -5.66 -10.73
CA ALA A 198 7.15 -6.77 -10.65
C ALA A 198 5.75 -6.37 -10.14
N LEU A 199 5.52 -5.11 -9.77
CA LEU A 199 4.24 -4.65 -9.26
C LEU A 199 3.21 -4.63 -10.39
N GLU A 200 2.20 -5.48 -10.34
CA GLU A 200 1.19 -5.62 -11.41
C GLU A 200 -0.02 -4.71 -11.22
N GLU A 201 -0.43 -4.50 -9.97
CA GLU A 201 -1.60 -3.70 -9.62
C GLU A 201 -1.28 -2.79 -8.43
N LEU A 202 -1.83 -1.58 -8.46
CA LEU A 202 -1.75 -0.64 -7.35
C LEU A 202 -3.15 -0.14 -6.97
N GLN A 203 -3.70 -0.72 -5.90
CA GLN A 203 -4.99 -0.33 -5.33
C GLN A 203 -4.76 0.65 -4.17
N LEU A 204 -4.92 1.95 -4.43
CA LEU A 204 -4.69 2.97 -3.40
C LEU A 204 -5.82 2.95 -2.36
N PRO A 205 -5.54 3.09 -1.05
CA PRO A 205 -6.53 2.93 0.01
C PRO A 205 -7.49 4.12 0.10
N GLU A 206 -8.74 3.88 0.48
CA GLU A 206 -9.85 4.86 0.46
C GLU A 206 -9.55 6.21 1.14
N LYS A 207 -8.77 6.22 2.22
CA LYS A 207 -8.43 7.44 2.97
C LYS A 207 -7.23 8.20 2.41
N LEU A 208 -6.55 7.68 1.38
CA LEU A 208 -5.36 8.30 0.83
C LEU A 208 -5.67 9.72 0.33
N GLN A 209 -4.88 10.69 0.78
CA GLN A 209 -5.03 12.10 0.42
C GLN A 209 -3.95 12.54 -0.57
N LYS A 210 -2.73 12.02 -0.43
CA LYS A 210 -1.56 12.48 -1.19
C LYS A 210 -0.71 11.31 -1.67
N ILE A 211 -0.23 11.44 -2.91
CA ILE A 211 0.83 10.59 -3.48
C ILE A 211 1.96 11.49 -3.98
N GLY A 212 3.20 11.11 -3.69
CA GLY A 212 4.39 11.86 -4.06
C GLY A 212 4.77 11.73 -5.53
N GLU A 213 5.72 12.57 -5.95
CA GLU A 213 6.24 12.59 -7.31
C GLU A 213 6.87 11.24 -7.68
N GLU A 214 6.61 10.76 -8.90
CA GLU A 214 7.18 9.51 -9.44
C GLU A 214 6.95 8.27 -8.54
N ALA A 215 5.95 8.31 -7.65
CA ALA A 215 5.77 7.27 -6.66
C ALA A 215 5.70 5.85 -7.27
N PRO A 216 4.86 5.57 -8.29
CA PRO A 216 4.91 4.31 -9.02
C PRO A 216 5.58 4.43 -10.41
N ALA A 217 6.55 5.33 -10.61
CA ALA A 217 7.24 5.41 -11.90
C ALA A 217 8.25 4.24 -12.07
N GLY A 218 8.42 3.76 -13.31
CA GLY A 218 9.33 2.65 -13.61
C GLY A 218 8.81 1.26 -13.21
N CYS A 219 7.53 1.13 -12.83
CA CYS A 219 6.91 -0.16 -12.54
C CYS A 219 6.55 -0.87 -13.85
N SER A 220 7.53 -1.55 -14.46
CA SER A 220 7.42 -2.14 -15.80
C SER A 220 6.31 -3.18 -15.98
N ALA A 221 5.80 -3.79 -14.91
CA ALA A 221 4.70 -4.76 -14.95
C ALA A 221 3.34 -4.15 -14.54
N LEU A 222 3.29 -2.88 -14.14
CA LEU A 222 2.08 -2.25 -13.60
C LEU A 222 1.05 -2.09 -14.71
N LYS A 223 -0.06 -2.83 -14.62
CA LYS A 223 -1.17 -2.83 -15.59
C LYS A 223 -2.33 -1.96 -15.15
N THR A 224 -2.61 -1.91 -13.85
CA THR A 224 -3.79 -1.21 -13.32
C THR A 224 -3.46 -0.38 -12.09
N VAL A 225 -3.92 0.86 -12.07
CA VAL A 225 -3.94 1.72 -10.88
C VAL A 225 -5.39 2.10 -10.55
N THR A 226 -5.79 1.93 -9.29
CA THR A 226 -7.11 2.36 -8.79
C THR A 226 -6.95 3.56 -7.85
N ILE A 227 -7.68 4.65 -8.14
CA ILE A 227 -7.62 5.95 -7.46
C ILE A 227 -8.91 6.21 -6.67
N PRO A 228 -8.83 6.34 -5.33
CA PRO A 228 -9.99 6.58 -4.47
C PRO A 228 -10.52 8.02 -4.54
N PRO A 229 -11.76 8.26 -4.08
CA PRO A 229 -12.45 9.54 -4.32
C PRO A 229 -11.92 10.67 -3.45
N GLN A 230 -11.22 10.37 -2.35
CA GLN A 230 -10.74 11.37 -1.39
C GLN A 230 -9.35 11.95 -1.72
N MET A 231 -8.62 11.39 -2.70
CA MET A 231 -7.30 11.90 -3.05
C MET A 231 -7.33 13.36 -3.53
N ASN A 232 -6.37 14.15 -3.09
CA ASN A 232 -6.13 15.47 -3.64
C ASN A 232 -5.39 15.35 -4.97
N LEU A 233 -6.13 15.46 -6.08
CA LEU A 233 -5.59 15.30 -7.44
C LEU A 233 -4.62 16.42 -7.85
N ASN A 234 -4.54 17.53 -7.11
CA ASN A 234 -3.48 18.54 -7.31
C ASN A 234 -2.10 18.03 -6.88
N SER A 235 -2.02 16.92 -6.16
CA SER A 235 -0.74 16.23 -5.87
C SER A 235 -0.22 15.41 -7.06
N PHE A 236 -1.02 15.24 -8.12
CA PHE A 236 -0.57 14.52 -9.29
C PHE A 236 0.34 15.43 -10.10
N HIS A 237 1.64 15.15 -10.05
CA HIS A 237 2.63 15.78 -10.91
C HIS A 237 2.63 15.10 -12.29
N LEU A 238 3.19 15.79 -13.30
CA LEU A 238 3.38 15.24 -14.67
C LEU A 238 4.06 13.86 -14.69
N GLY A 239 4.83 13.53 -13.63
CA GLY A 239 5.56 12.29 -13.45
C GLY A 239 4.82 11.17 -12.71
N THR A 240 3.58 11.37 -12.23
CA THR A 240 2.92 10.42 -11.30
C THR A 240 2.79 9.01 -11.88
N PHE A 241 2.45 8.90 -13.16
CA PHE A 241 2.35 7.62 -13.88
C PHE A 241 3.40 7.46 -14.99
N TYR A 242 4.44 8.29 -14.95
CA TYR A 242 5.48 8.26 -15.96
C TYR A 242 6.26 6.93 -15.93
N ASP A 243 6.76 6.53 -17.10
CA ASP A 243 7.61 5.34 -17.28
C ASP A 243 6.99 4.01 -16.81
N ASN A 244 5.69 3.84 -17.04
CA ASN A 244 5.00 2.56 -16.84
C ASN A 244 4.57 1.97 -18.20
N PRO A 245 5.45 1.22 -18.89
CA PRO A 245 5.22 0.79 -20.27
C PRO A 245 4.06 -0.22 -20.43
N ALA A 246 3.75 -1.00 -19.39
CA ALA A 246 2.67 -1.99 -19.37
C ALA A 246 1.35 -1.47 -18.79
N LEU A 247 1.26 -0.18 -18.46
CA LEU A 247 0.03 0.40 -17.90
C LEU A 247 -1.07 0.35 -18.94
N GLU A 248 -2.16 -0.34 -18.59
CA GLU A 248 -3.33 -0.52 -19.46
C GLU A 248 -4.51 0.33 -18.95
N LYS A 249 -4.67 0.45 -17.63
CA LYS A 249 -5.85 1.07 -17.01
C LYS A 249 -5.52 1.97 -15.82
N ILE A 250 -6.15 3.14 -15.79
CA ILE A 250 -6.27 3.96 -14.58
C ILE A 250 -7.76 4.08 -14.25
N ILE A 251 -8.15 3.68 -13.04
CA ILE A 251 -9.54 3.59 -12.62
C ILE A 251 -9.81 4.59 -11.51
N PHE A 252 -10.72 5.54 -11.73
CA PHE A 252 -11.25 6.38 -10.66
C PHE A 252 -12.47 5.71 -10.06
N THR A 253 -12.51 5.54 -8.73
CA THR A 253 -13.66 4.94 -8.06
C THR A 253 -14.80 5.94 -7.86
N GLU A 254 -16.01 5.43 -7.64
CA GLU A 254 -17.21 6.26 -7.40
C GLU A 254 -17.06 7.13 -6.15
N GLY A 255 -17.77 8.27 -6.15
CA GLY A 255 -17.89 9.17 -4.99
C GLY A 255 -17.25 10.54 -5.19
N ARG A 256 -16.51 10.76 -6.28
CA ARG A 256 -15.94 12.06 -6.66
C ARG A 256 -16.79 12.72 -7.75
N GLU A 257 -17.14 13.98 -7.57
CA GLU A 257 -17.93 14.74 -8.56
C GLU A 257 -17.09 15.52 -9.59
N GLU A 258 -15.84 15.82 -9.28
CA GLU A 258 -14.97 16.65 -10.13
C GLU A 258 -13.53 16.14 -10.16
N LEU A 259 -12.94 16.07 -11.35
CA LEU A 259 -11.49 15.87 -11.52
C LEU A 259 -10.80 17.22 -11.67
N VAL A 260 -10.00 17.58 -10.67
CA VAL A 260 -9.22 18.83 -10.63
C VAL A 260 -7.74 18.48 -10.58
N GLY A 261 -7.05 18.58 -11.70
CA GLY A 261 -5.61 18.35 -11.77
C GLY A 261 -4.98 19.01 -12.99
N TYR A 262 -3.66 19.15 -12.97
CA TYR A 262 -2.88 19.59 -14.11
C TYR A 262 -2.25 18.39 -14.79
N ALA A 263 -2.56 18.15 -16.07
CA ALA A 263 -1.93 17.13 -16.91
C ALA A 263 -1.82 15.74 -16.23
N MET A 264 -2.86 15.37 -15.50
CA MET A 264 -2.83 14.25 -14.57
C MET A 264 -2.85 12.86 -15.23
N PHE A 265 -3.04 12.82 -16.55
CA PHE A 265 -3.11 11.60 -17.35
C PHE A 265 -1.89 11.41 -18.25
N HIS A 266 -0.81 12.14 -18.04
CA HIS A 266 0.38 11.99 -18.88
C HIS A 266 0.99 10.58 -18.74
N THR A 267 0.96 9.82 -19.84
CA THR A 267 1.46 8.45 -19.89
C THR A 267 2.44 8.22 -21.06
N VAL A 268 3.28 7.18 -20.93
CA VAL A 268 4.25 6.79 -21.97
C VAL A 268 3.66 5.85 -23.02
N SER A 269 2.62 5.09 -22.67
CA SER A 269 1.91 4.11 -23.51
C SER A 269 0.42 4.48 -23.64
N PRO A 270 -0.34 3.90 -24.58
CA PRO A 270 -1.80 4.02 -24.59
C PRO A 270 -2.44 3.42 -23.34
N VAL A 271 -3.32 4.17 -22.67
CA VAL A 271 -3.97 3.80 -21.42
C VAL A 271 -5.47 4.10 -21.46
N GLU A 272 -6.30 3.19 -20.95
CA GLU A 272 -7.71 3.47 -20.68
C GLU A 272 -7.87 4.20 -19.33
N ILE A 273 -8.48 5.38 -19.37
CA ILE A 273 -8.85 6.14 -18.18
C ILE A 273 -10.33 5.90 -17.90
N ILE A 274 -10.64 5.15 -16.85
CA ILE A 274 -12.02 4.80 -16.48
C ILE A 274 -12.58 5.89 -15.56
N ILE A 275 -13.58 6.59 -16.07
CA ILE A 275 -14.28 7.68 -15.39
C ILE A 275 -15.61 7.17 -14.81
N PRO A 276 -15.83 7.26 -13.49
CA PRO A 276 -17.03 6.75 -12.82
C PRO A 276 -18.24 7.66 -13.07
N LYS A 277 -19.43 7.15 -12.73
CA LYS A 277 -20.70 7.87 -12.93
C LYS A 277 -20.80 9.15 -12.12
N SER A 278 -20.14 9.18 -10.97
CA SER A 278 -20.16 10.34 -10.08
C SER A 278 -19.50 11.59 -10.68
N VAL A 279 -18.53 11.43 -11.59
CA VAL A 279 -17.76 12.56 -12.15
C VAL A 279 -18.62 13.32 -13.17
N LYS A 280 -18.85 14.60 -12.88
CA LYS A 280 -19.67 15.52 -13.67
C LYS A 280 -18.86 16.66 -14.28
N LYS A 281 -17.66 16.96 -13.74
CA LYS A 281 -16.88 18.16 -14.07
C LYS A 281 -15.37 17.88 -14.11
N PHE A 282 -14.67 18.70 -14.87
CA PHE A 282 -13.22 18.64 -15.08
C PHE A 282 -12.64 20.06 -15.04
N SER A 283 -11.48 20.24 -14.44
CA SER A 283 -10.77 21.52 -14.49
C SER A 283 -10.14 21.78 -15.87
N THR A 284 -9.89 23.05 -16.19
CA THR A 284 -9.38 23.52 -17.50
C THR A 284 -8.14 22.76 -18.00
N GLN A 285 -7.25 22.35 -17.10
CA GLN A 285 -5.95 21.74 -17.44
C GLN A 285 -5.90 20.23 -17.19
N THR A 286 -7.05 19.61 -16.89
CA THR A 286 -7.11 18.17 -16.58
C THR A 286 -6.61 17.30 -17.72
N PHE A 287 -6.93 17.65 -18.98
CA PHE A 287 -6.52 16.92 -20.19
C PHE A 287 -5.30 17.53 -20.92
N ALA A 288 -4.56 18.41 -20.26
CA ALA A 288 -3.32 18.93 -20.82
C ALA A 288 -2.32 17.77 -21.04
N VAL A 289 -1.56 17.82 -22.13
CA VAL A 289 -0.52 16.82 -22.46
C VAL A 289 -1.07 15.40 -22.70
N CYS A 290 -2.40 15.25 -22.86
CA CYS A 290 -3.01 14.00 -23.32
C CYS A 290 -2.79 13.80 -24.82
N GLY A 291 -2.84 12.56 -25.27
CA GLY A 291 -2.75 12.18 -26.68
C GLY A 291 -2.56 10.68 -26.95
N LYS A 292 -2.47 9.87 -25.90
CA LYS A 292 -2.38 8.39 -25.99
C LYS A 292 -3.55 7.70 -25.30
N GLU A 293 -4.31 8.45 -24.52
CA GLU A 293 -5.31 7.95 -23.60
C GLU A 293 -6.67 7.75 -24.28
N THR A 294 -7.37 6.70 -23.87
CA THR A 294 -8.78 6.47 -24.18
C THR A 294 -9.61 6.70 -22.93
N PHE A 295 -10.50 7.68 -22.95
CA PHE A 295 -11.35 7.99 -21.80
C PHE A 295 -12.64 7.19 -21.88
N VAL A 296 -12.90 6.34 -20.88
CA VAL A 296 -14.10 5.49 -20.81
C VAL A 296 -15.03 6.07 -19.76
N PHE A 297 -16.15 6.65 -20.19
CA PHE A 297 -17.14 7.26 -19.32
C PHE A 297 -18.28 6.29 -19.02
N ASN A 298 -18.47 5.98 -17.73
CA ASN A 298 -19.54 5.08 -17.27
C ASN A 298 -20.86 5.80 -16.93
N GLY A 299 -20.86 7.15 -16.94
CA GLY A 299 -21.99 8.01 -16.60
C GLY A 299 -22.56 8.79 -17.78
N ASP A 300 -23.42 9.76 -17.46
CA ASP A 300 -23.91 10.77 -18.40
C ASP A 300 -22.75 11.63 -18.93
N CYS A 301 -22.93 12.30 -20.07
CA CYS A 301 -21.95 13.27 -20.55
C CYS A 301 -21.73 14.37 -19.48
N PRO A 302 -20.48 14.65 -19.08
CA PRO A 302 -20.17 15.64 -18.05
C PRO A 302 -20.43 17.08 -18.52
N GLU A 303 -20.72 17.97 -17.56
CA GLU A 303 -20.85 19.41 -17.79
C GLU A 303 -19.45 20.03 -17.93
N ILE A 304 -19.01 20.29 -19.16
CA ILE A 304 -17.68 20.87 -19.42
C ILE A 304 -17.80 22.38 -19.58
N VAL A 305 -17.12 23.14 -18.72
CA VAL A 305 -17.06 24.60 -18.88
C VAL A 305 -15.75 25.04 -19.54
N ASP A 306 -14.61 24.37 -19.30
CA ASP A 306 -13.32 24.86 -19.84
C ASP A 306 -12.21 23.84 -20.13
N ALA A 307 -12.43 22.54 -19.99
CA ALA A 307 -11.38 21.54 -20.25
C ALA A 307 -11.16 21.32 -21.78
N GLU A 308 -9.90 21.31 -22.22
CA GLU A 308 -9.51 21.17 -23.64
C GLU A 308 -8.55 20.00 -23.86
N PHE A 309 -8.85 19.18 -24.87
CA PHE A 309 -7.93 18.14 -25.35
C PHE A 309 -6.87 18.75 -26.27
N THR A 310 -5.64 18.85 -25.76
CA THR A 310 -4.50 19.43 -26.51
C THR A 310 -4.01 18.56 -27.68
N SER A 311 -4.31 17.26 -27.66
CA SER A 311 -4.09 16.33 -28.78
C SER A 311 -5.32 15.46 -28.99
N LYS A 312 -5.42 14.78 -30.14
CA LYS A 312 -6.54 13.89 -30.43
C LYS A 312 -6.58 12.70 -29.45
N VAL A 313 -7.73 12.48 -28.82
CA VAL A 313 -8.00 11.35 -27.94
C VAL A 313 -9.24 10.57 -28.38
N THR A 314 -9.44 9.37 -27.84
CA THR A 314 -10.69 8.62 -27.99
C THR A 314 -11.51 8.73 -26.72
N ILE A 315 -12.80 9.01 -26.86
CA ILE A 315 -13.79 8.99 -25.79
C ILE A 315 -14.76 7.85 -26.07
N ARG A 316 -14.81 6.89 -25.15
CA ARG A 316 -15.78 5.79 -25.15
C ARG A 316 -16.87 6.09 -24.13
N TYR A 317 -18.13 5.90 -24.52
CA TYR A 317 -19.27 6.20 -23.67
C TYR A 317 -20.33 5.10 -23.74
N ASN A 318 -21.13 4.97 -22.68
CA ASN A 318 -22.27 4.07 -22.68
C ASN A 318 -23.49 4.73 -23.40
N PRO A 319 -24.00 4.18 -24.51
CA PRO A 319 -25.14 4.76 -25.24
C PRO A 319 -26.44 4.86 -24.44
N SER A 320 -26.57 4.11 -23.32
CA SER A 320 -27.74 4.20 -22.46
C SER A 320 -27.73 5.43 -21.54
N THR A 321 -26.63 6.18 -21.46
CA THR A 321 -26.51 7.38 -20.62
C THR A 321 -26.82 8.65 -21.43
N LYS A 322 -27.12 9.75 -20.73
CA LYS A 322 -27.72 10.95 -21.33
C LYS A 322 -26.66 11.95 -21.79
N GLY A 323 -27.04 12.81 -22.74
CA GLY A 323 -26.30 14.03 -23.09
C GLY A 323 -25.20 13.87 -24.14
N TRP A 324 -24.83 12.64 -24.52
CA TRP A 324 -23.75 12.37 -25.48
C TRP A 324 -23.99 12.96 -26.89
N ASP A 325 -25.25 13.01 -27.35
CA ASP A 325 -25.61 13.58 -28.66
C ASP A 325 -25.30 15.09 -28.78
N ASN A 326 -25.27 15.80 -27.64
CA ASN A 326 -24.98 17.24 -27.57
C ASN A 326 -23.67 17.54 -26.83
N CYS A 327 -22.82 16.53 -26.63
CA CYS A 327 -21.60 16.62 -25.85
C CYS A 327 -20.50 17.29 -26.68
N VAL A 328 -20.30 18.59 -26.46
CA VAL A 328 -19.29 19.39 -27.17
C VAL A 328 -18.10 19.62 -26.26
N TRP A 329 -16.94 19.07 -26.64
CA TRP A 329 -15.66 19.30 -25.96
C TRP A 329 -14.78 20.26 -26.76
N LYS A 330 -13.91 21.00 -26.08
CA LYS A 330 -12.84 21.77 -26.74
C LYS A 330 -11.70 20.81 -27.14
N GLY A 331 -11.13 21.00 -28.33
CA GLY A 331 -10.02 20.18 -28.83
C GLY A 331 -10.44 19.08 -29.80
N GLN A 332 -9.55 18.10 -30.01
CA GLN A 332 -9.76 16.99 -30.95
C GLN A 332 -10.11 15.70 -30.23
N TYR A 333 -11.21 15.05 -30.61
CA TYR A 333 -11.62 13.78 -30.03
C TYR A 333 -12.44 12.94 -31.03
N THR A 334 -12.50 11.62 -30.80
CA THR A 334 -13.51 10.73 -31.40
C THR A 334 -14.46 10.24 -30.32
N LEU A 335 -15.74 10.15 -30.66
CA LEU A 335 -16.77 9.54 -29.81
C LEU A 335 -17.05 8.14 -30.32
N GLU A 336 -16.93 7.15 -29.45
CA GLU A 336 -17.18 5.75 -29.75
C GLU A 336 -18.14 5.14 -28.73
N PRO A 337 -19.29 4.57 -29.14
CA PRO A 337 -20.14 3.85 -28.20
C PRO A 337 -19.43 2.60 -27.69
N ILE A 338 -19.51 2.34 -26.39
CA ILE A 338 -19.11 1.06 -25.80
C ILE A 338 -20.11 0.00 -26.29
N GLN A 339 -19.60 -1.08 -26.89
CA GLN A 339 -20.40 -2.20 -27.42
C GLN A 339 -20.91 -3.12 -26.32
#